data_AF-A0A966VAZ3-F1
#
_entry.id   AF-A0A966VAZ3-F1
#
_cell.length_a   1.000
_cell.length_b   1.000
_cell.length_c   1.000
_cell.angle_alpha   90.00
_cell.angle_beta   90.00
_cell.angle_gamma   90.00
#
_symmetry.space_group_name_H-M   'P 1'
#
loop_
_entity.id
_entity.type
_entity.pdbx_description
1 polymer ?
#
loop_
_entity_poly.entity_id
_entity_poly.type
_entity_poly.pdbx_seq_one_letter_code
_entity_poly.pdbx_strand_id
1 'polypeptide(L)'
;MDVTLFKPHKGQKGNKSELKLEFINGSTLQFLSAEKGDSIRGFSFDYMVIDEAAFIRQDTVLEAILPTLSARGKKCLIISTPRSKNWFFEWFYKQGEDYIQFKGQSTDNPHIDLGFIDEQRKSLPDSIYRQEYLAEFSESGNDVFRNLDEGNPATI
;
A
#
# COMPACT_ATOMS: atom_id res chain seq x y z
N MET A 1 -0.47 11.27 7.43
CA MET A 1 -1.71 10.48 7.27
C MET A 1 -2.87 11.38 7.67
N ASP A 2 -3.45 12.09 6.71
CA ASP A 2 -4.59 12.98 6.97
C ASP A 2 -5.87 12.16 6.88
N VAL A 3 -6.47 11.86 8.04
CA VAL A 3 -7.81 11.28 8.08
C VAL A 3 -8.78 12.43 7.82
N THR A 4 -9.08 12.68 6.55
CA THR A 4 -10.22 13.52 6.18
C THR A 4 -11.47 12.79 6.64
N LEU A 5 -11.96 13.14 7.83
CA LEU A 5 -13.21 12.63 8.38
C LEU A 5 -14.33 12.96 7.38
N PHE A 6 -14.76 11.98 6.59
CA PHE A 6 -15.98 12.06 5.81
C PHE A 6 -17.09 12.51 6.76
N LYS A 7 -17.64 13.70 6.49
CA LYS A 7 -18.77 14.23 7.25
C LYS A 7 -19.95 13.31 6.92
N PRO A 8 -20.50 12.55 7.89
CA PRO A 8 -21.57 11.61 7.61
C PRO A 8 -22.73 12.35 6.94
N HIS A 9 -23.10 11.93 5.73
CA HIS A 9 -24.29 12.44 5.07
C HIS A 9 -25.53 11.91 5.80
N LYS A 10 -26.66 12.64 5.73
CA LYS A 10 -27.88 12.36 6.50
C LYS A 10 -28.20 10.85 6.57
N GLY A 11 -28.16 10.28 7.78
CA GLY A 11 -28.52 8.88 8.05
C GLY A 11 -27.39 7.96 8.51
N GLN A 12 -26.13 8.40 8.50
CA GLN A 12 -25.00 7.62 9.00
C GLN A 12 -24.72 7.88 10.49
N LYS A 13 -24.52 6.82 11.28
CA LYS A 13 -23.98 6.91 12.65
C LYS A 13 -22.50 6.55 12.60
N GLY A 14 -21.64 7.49 13.03
CA GLY A 14 -20.21 7.27 13.15
C GLY A 14 -19.82 7.10 14.61
N ASN A 15 -19.16 6.00 14.95
CA ASN A 15 -18.50 5.86 16.25
C ASN A 15 -17.03 6.24 16.09
N LYS A 16 -16.66 7.45 16.50
CA LYS A 16 -15.29 7.98 16.34
C LYS A 16 -14.25 7.19 17.12
N SER A 17 -14.60 6.60 18.27
CA SER A 17 -13.66 5.80 19.06
C SER A 17 -13.40 4.43 18.44
N GLU A 18 -14.36 3.88 17.69
CA GLU A 18 -14.23 2.58 17.04
C GLU A 18 -13.81 2.68 15.57
N LEU A 19 -13.68 3.89 15.00
CA LEU A 19 -13.38 4.09 13.56
C LEU A 19 -14.28 3.23 12.65
N LYS A 20 -15.59 3.27 12.92
CA LYS A 20 -16.60 2.49 12.21
C LYS A 20 -17.68 3.41 11.62
N LEU A 21 -18.08 3.14 10.39
CA LEU A 21 -19.21 3.76 9.71
C LEU A 21 -20.29 2.71 9.44
N GLU A 22 -21.53 3.03 9.78
CA GLU A 22 -22.69 2.22 9.47
C GLU A 22 -23.55 2.94 8.41
N PHE A 23 -23.88 2.21 7.35
CA PHE A 23 -24.69 2.71 6.25
C PHE A 23 -26.17 2.35 6.46
N ILE A 24 -27.07 3.09 5.80
CA ILE A 24 -28.53 2.94 5.94
C ILE A 24 -29.05 1.55 5.51
N ASN A 25 -28.28 0.83 4.71
CA ASN A 25 -28.59 -0.53 4.24
C ASN A 25 -28.06 -1.62 5.20
N GLY A 26 -27.51 -1.23 6.36
CA GLY A 26 -26.94 -2.15 7.34
C GLY A 26 -25.51 -2.61 7.06
N SER A 27 -24.89 -2.18 5.96
CA SER A 27 -23.47 -2.46 5.74
C SER A 27 -22.59 -1.60 6.65
N THR A 28 -21.37 -2.06 6.89
CA THR A 28 -20.43 -1.37 7.78
C THR A 28 -19.05 -1.26 7.13
N LEU A 29 -18.42 -0.09 7.28
CA LEU A 29 -17.02 0.13 6.96
C LEU A 29 -16.24 0.30 8.27
N GLN A 30 -15.20 -0.50 8.44
CA GLN A 30 -14.36 -0.53 9.64
C GLN A 30 -12.94 -0.20 9.24
N PHE A 31 -12.34 0.81 9.88
CA PHE A 31 -10.92 1.13 9.69
C PHE A 31 -10.12 0.48 10.82
N LEU A 32 -9.02 -0.19 10.46
CA LEU A 32 -8.14 -0.88 11.38
C LEU A 32 -6.68 -0.55 11.03
N SER A 33 -5.81 -0.53 12.04
CA SER A 33 -4.38 -0.32 11.84
C SER A 33 -3.63 -1.65 11.82
N ALA A 34 -2.87 -1.89 10.75
CA ALA A 34 -2.01 -3.06 10.62
C ALA A 34 -0.83 -3.07 11.61
N GLU A 35 -0.46 -1.92 12.19
CA GLU A 35 0.58 -1.88 13.23
C GLU A 35 0.20 -2.71 14.47
N LYS A 36 -1.10 -2.83 14.74
CA LYS A 36 -1.68 -3.61 15.84
C LYS A 36 -2.39 -4.84 15.29
N GLY A 37 -1.64 -5.75 14.66
CA GLY A 37 -2.19 -6.97 14.04
C GLY A 37 -3.15 -7.76 14.94
N ASP A 38 -2.88 -7.85 16.24
CA ASP A 38 -3.76 -8.57 17.19
C ASP A 38 -5.15 -7.95 17.32
N SER A 39 -5.29 -6.65 17.10
CA SER A 39 -6.60 -5.97 17.12
C SER A 39 -7.47 -6.30 15.90
N ILE A 40 -6.89 -6.89 14.84
CA ILE A 40 -7.59 -7.28 13.62
C ILE A 40 -8.12 -8.72 13.73
N ARG A 41 -7.50 -9.54 14.58
CA ARG A 41 -7.91 -10.93 14.78
C ARG A 41 -9.33 -11.00 15.34
N GLY A 42 -10.09 -12.00 14.89
CA GLY A 42 -11.47 -12.24 15.33
C GLY A 42 -12.55 -11.46 14.56
N PHE A 43 -12.15 -10.52 13.70
CA PHE A 43 -13.07 -9.95 12.72
C PHE A 43 -13.32 -10.93 11.56
N SER A 44 -14.42 -10.71 10.86
CA SER A 44 -14.70 -11.36 9.59
C SER A 44 -15.21 -10.31 8.61
N PHE A 45 -14.66 -10.26 7.40
CA PHE A 45 -15.02 -9.27 6.37
C PHE A 45 -15.45 -9.93 5.06
N ASP A 46 -16.36 -9.29 4.32
CA ASP A 46 -16.70 -9.70 2.95
C ASP A 46 -15.74 -9.09 1.92
N TYR A 47 -15.30 -7.86 2.18
CA TYR A 47 -14.43 -7.07 1.31
C TYR A 47 -13.33 -6.45 2.15
N MET A 48 -12.15 -6.30 1.55
CA MET A 48 -10.99 -5.73 2.23
C MET A 48 -10.20 -4.82 1.30
N VAL A 49 -9.69 -3.73 1.86
CA VAL A 49 -8.68 -2.88 1.25
C VAL A 49 -7.48 -2.87 2.17
N ILE A 50 -6.32 -3.27 1.67
CA ILE A 50 -5.03 -3.17 2.35
C ILE A 50 -4.29 -2.01 1.72
N ASP A 51 -4.21 -0.90 2.45
CA ASP A 51 -3.50 0.31 2.04
C ASP A 51 -2.04 0.28 2.51
N GLU A 52 -1.15 0.91 1.74
CA GLU A 52 0.30 0.91 1.94
C GLU A 52 0.89 -0.50 2.19
N ALA A 53 0.38 -1.48 1.45
CA ALA A 53 0.66 -2.90 1.69
C ALA A 53 2.16 -3.22 1.72
N ALA A 54 2.98 -2.63 0.85
CA ALA A 54 4.42 -2.89 0.81
C ALA A 54 5.17 -2.48 2.11
N PHE A 55 4.53 -1.72 2.99
CA PHE A 55 5.07 -1.28 4.28
C PHE A 55 4.58 -2.13 5.46
N ILE A 56 3.60 -3.02 5.25
CA ILE A 56 3.10 -3.93 6.28
C ILE A 56 3.99 -5.17 6.33
N ARG A 57 4.30 -5.67 7.53
CA ARG A 57 5.03 -6.94 7.68
C ARG A 57 4.23 -8.09 7.09
N GLN A 58 4.89 -8.97 6.34
CA GLN A 58 4.25 -10.12 5.70
C GLN A 58 3.48 -10.99 6.70
N ASP A 59 4.07 -11.28 7.86
CA ASP A 59 3.44 -12.09 8.91
C ASP A 59 2.14 -11.46 9.42
N THR A 60 2.09 -10.12 9.55
CA THR A 60 0.85 -9.43 9.93
C THR A 60 -0.24 -9.63 8.88
N VAL A 61 0.12 -9.57 7.59
CA VAL A 61 -0.84 -9.82 6.51
C VAL A 61 -1.32 -11.26 6.53
N LEU A 62 -0.39 -12.22 6.56
CA LEU A 62 -0.69 -13.65 6.47
C LEU A 62 -1.43 -14.18 7.70
N GLU A 63 -1.03 -13.77 8.90
CA GLU A 63 -1.51 -14.36 10.13
C GLU A 63 -2.66 -13.60 10.78
N ALA A 64 -2.79 -12.28 10.55
CA ALA A 64 -3.81 -11.48 11.21
C ALA A 64 -4.86 -10.94 10.23
N ILE A 65 -4.45 -10.46 9.05
CA ILE A 65 -5.36 -9.80 8.12
C ILE A 65 -6.11 -10.81 7.25
N LEU A 66 -5.42 -11.63 6.47
CA LEU A 66 -6.05 -12.58 5.55
C LEU A 66 -6.99 -13.59 6.21
N PRO A 67 -6.73 -14.10 7.43
CA PRO A 67 -7.66 -15.02 8.09
C PRO A 67 -9.05 -14.43 8.32
N THR A 68 -9.18 -13.10 8.39
CA THR A 68 -10.50 -12.44 8.52
C THR A 68 -11.36 -12.57 7.26
N LEU A 69 -10.78 -12.96 6.12
CA LEU A 69 -11.49 -13.24 4.87
C LEU A 69 -11.89 -14.71 4.72
N SER A 70 -11.39 -15.62 5.57
CA SER A 70 -11.58 -17.07 5.35
C SER A 70 -13.04 -17.52 5.41
N ALA A 71 -13.88 -16.88 6.22
CA ALA A 71 -15.27 -17.30 6.42
C ALA A 71 -16.24 -16.79 5.34
N ARG A 72 -16.06 -15.55 4.87
CA ARG A 72 -17.03 -14.86 3.99
C ARG A 72 -16.41 -13.90 2.98
N GLY A 73 -15.08 -13.95 2.83
CA GLY A 73 -14.33 -13.07 1.95
C GLY A 73 -14.69 -13.29 0.49
N LYS A 74 -14.90 -12.18 -0.23
CA LYS A 74 -15.27 -12.15 -1.64
C LYS A 74 -14.17 -11.53 -2.48
N LYS A 75 -13.63 -10.39 -2.05
CA LYS A 75 -12.55 -9.68 -2.75
C LYS A 75 -11.62 -8.97 -1.76
N CYS A 76 -10.34 -8.92 -2.12
CA CYS A 76 -9.32 -8.15 -1.44
C CYS A 76 -8.64 -7.23 -2.45
N LEU A 77 -8.63 -5.93 -2.18
CA LEU A 77 -7.89 -4.93 -2.94
C LEU A 77 -6.62 -4.59 -2.15
N ILE A 78 -5.47 -4.78 -2.77
CA ILE A 78 -4.17 -4.52 -2.14
C ILE A 78 -3.50 -3.41 -2.94
N ILE A 79 -3.27 -2.27 -2.30
CA ILE A 79 -2.70 -1.06 -2.93
C ILE A 79 -1.49 -0.60 -2.14
N SER A 80 -0.49 -0.09 -2.85
CA SER A 80 0.75 0.43 -2.26
C SER A 80 1.57 1.13 -3.34
N THR A 81 2.49 2.00 -2.91
CA THR A 81 3.67 2.29 -3.73
C THR A 81 4.63 1.09 -3.68
N PRO A 82 5.32 0.77 -4.79
CA PRO A 82 6.28 -0.34 -4.82
C PRO A 82 7.40 -0.14 -3.79
N ARG A 83 7.96 -1.20 -3.21
CA ARG A 83 9.13 -1.07 -2.33
C ARG A 83 9.97 -2.34 -2.35
N SER A 84 11.20 -2.27 -2.87
CA SER A 84 12.12 -3.42 -2.98
C SER A 84 11.44 -4.67 -3.59
N LYS A 85 12.12 -5.81 -3.62
CA LYS A 85 11.54 -7.11 -3.97
C LYS A 85 11.03 -7.80 -2.69
N ASN A 86 10.00 -7.22 -2.06
CA ASN A 86 9.36 -7.77 -0.86
C ASN A 86 8.14 -8.65 -1.20
N TRP A 87 7.38 -9.07 -0.19
CA TRP A 87 6.18 -9.89 -0.40
C TRP A 87 5.14 -9.22 -1.31
N PHE A 88 5.00 -7.89 -1.27
CA PHE A 88 4.07 -7.17 -2.13
C PHE A 88 4.50 -7.25 -3.61
N PHE A 89 5.80 -7.21 -3.91
CA PHE A 89 6.32 -7.48 -5.25
C PHE A 89 5.91 -8.88 -5.74
N GLU A 90 6.11 -9.91 -4.92
CA GLU A 90 5.74 -11.29 -5.28
C GLU A 90 4.24 -11.42 -5.57
N TRP A 91 3.42 -10.77 -4.75
CA TRP A 91 1.97 -10.78 -4.88
C TRP A 91 1.48 -9.98 -6.09
N PHE A 92 2.13 -8.85 -6.37
CA PHE A 92 1.80 -8.01 -7.52
C PHE A 92 1.95 -8.76 -8.85
N TYR A 93 2.98 -9.60 -8.98
CA TYR A 93 3.24 -10.40 -10.19
C TYR A 93 2.59 -11.78 -10.17
N LYS A 94 1.82 -12.12 -9.13
CA LYS A 94 1.16 -13.42 -9.01
C LYS A 94 0.14 -13.59 -10.12
N GLN A 95 0.24 -14.72 -10.84
CA GLN A 95 -0.67 -15.07 -11.92
C GLN A 95 -1.75 -16.05 -11.41
N GLY A 96 -2.95 -15.96 -11.97
CA GLY A 96 -4.08 -16.86 -11.70
C GLY A 96 -5.41 -16.21 -12.06
N GLU A 97 -6.46 -17.01 -12.25
CA GLU A 97 -7.80 -16.51 -12.63
C GLU A 97 -8.41 -15.55 -11.59
N ASP A 98 -8.00 -15.69 -10.32
CA ASP A 98 -8.48 -14.88 -9.21
C ASP A 98 -7.67 -13.59 -8.98
N TYR A 99 -6.60 -13.35 -9.77
CA TYR A 99 -5.69 -12.23 -9.58
C TYR A 99 -5.74 -11.26 -10.75
N ILE A 100 -5.87 -9.98 -10.45
CA ILE A 100 -5.81 -8.90 -11.43
C ILE A 100 -4.82 -7.86 -10.90
N GLN A 101 -3.89 -7.45 -11.75
CA GLN A 101 -2.84 -6.48 -11.43
C GLN A 101 -3.05 -5.18 -12.21
N PHE A 102 -2.84 -4.05 -11.53
CA PHE A 102 -2.90 -2.71 -12.12
C PHE A 102 -1.66 -1.92 -11.70
N LYS A 103 -1.00 -1.27 -12.65
CA LYS A 103 0.10 -0.32 -12.40
C LYS A 103 -0.22 0.98 -13.12
N GLY A 104 -0.04 2.10 -12.42
CA GLY A 104 -0.20 3.43 -12.98
C GLY A 104 0.81 4.38 -12.35
N GLN A 105 1.27 5.35 -13.14
CA GLN A 105 2.13 6.44 -12.73
C GLN A 105 1.28 7.62 -12.27
N SER A 106 1.85 8.53 -11.46
CA SER A 106 1.12 9.74 -11.06
C SER A 106 0.68 10.59 -12.24
N THR A 107 1.43 10.55 -13.35
CA THR A 107 1.11 11.26 -14.60
C THR A 107 -0.05 10.66 -15.38
N ASP A 108 -0.49 9.44 -15.07
CA ASP A 108 -1.68 8.84 -15.67
C ASP A 108 -2.98 9.48 -15.14
N ASN A 109 -2.90 10.21 -14.02
CA ASN A 109 -4.02 10.99 -13.48
C ASN A 109 -4.20 12.30 -14.27
N PRO A 110 -5.32 12.50 -14.99
CA PRO A 110 -5.56 13.71 -15.78
C PRO A 110 -5.72 14.98 -14.95
N HIS A 111 -5.80 14.87 -13.62
CA HIS A 111 -5.94 15.97 -12.68
C HIS A 111 -4.64 16.31 -11.92
N ILE A 112 -3.53 15.65 -12.22
CA ILE A 112 -2.24 15.93 -11.59
C ILE A 112 -1.67 17.26 -12.10
N ASP A 113 -1.06 18.04 -11.21
CA ASP A 113 -0.29 19.22 -11.61
C ASP A 113 1.10 18.79 -12.11
N LEU A 114 1.33 18.88 -13.41
CA LEU A 114 2.61 18.52 -14.02
C LEU A 114 3.76 19.42 -13.53
N GLY A 115 3.48 20.68 -13.19
CA GLY A 115 4.49 21.58 -12.65
C GLY A 115 4.99 21.12 -11.28
N PHE A 116 4.07 20.61 -10.44
CA PHE A 116 4.43 20.00 -9.16
C PHE A 116 5.27 18.73 -9.38
N ILE A 117 4.89 17.85 -10.30
CA ILE A 117 5.66 16.63 -10.61
C ILE A 117 7.09 16.97 -11.04
N ASP A 118 7.26 17.99 -11.89
CA ASP A 118 8.57 18.46 -12.34
C ASP A 118 9.41 19.07 -11.21
N GLU A 119 8.77 19.74 -10.24
CA GLU A 119 9.45 20.22 -9.04
C GLU A 119 9.93 19.06 -8.16
N GLN A 120 9.05 18.07 -7.92
CA GLN A 120 9.36 16.89 -7.11
C GLN A 120 10.48 16.05 -7.73
N ARG A 121 10.52 15.94 -9.06
CA ARG A 121 11.60 15.27 -9.78
C ARG A 121 12.97 15.90 -9.54
N LYS A 122 13.03 17.22 -9.33
CA LYS A 122 14.28 17.96 -9.10
C LYS A 122 14.70 17.95 -7.62
N SER A 123 13.75 17.80 -6.70
CA SER A 123 14.00 17.89 -5.26
C SER A 123 14.23 16.54 -4.59
N LEU A 124 13.65 15.46 -5.13
CA LEU A 124 13.75 14.11 -4.54
C LEU A 124 14.94 13.32 -5.09
N PRO A 125 15.52 12.40 -4.29
CA PRO A 125 16.40 11.37 -4.82
C PRO A 125 15.70 10.55 -5.91
N ASP A 126 16.45 10.17 -6.96
CA ASP A 126 15.92 9.42 -8.12
C ASP A 126 15.17 8.14 -7.71
N SER A 127 15.68 7.42 -6.70
CA SER A 127 15.05 6.22 -6.16
C SER A 127 13.68 6.49 -5.55
N ILE A 128 13.52 7.59 -4.81
CA ILE A 128 12.24 7.98 -4.20
C ILE A 128 11.27 8.47 -5.27
N TYR A 129 11.74 9.25 -6.24
CA TYR A 129 10.90 9.72 -7.34
C TYR A 129 10.34 8.55 -8.17
N ARG A 130 11.21 7.58 -8.54
CA ARG A 130 10.80 6.37 -9.24
C ARG A 130 9.77 5.56 -8.47
N GLN A 131 9.94 5.45 -7.17
CA GLN A 131 9.04 4.72 -6.29
C GLN A 131 7.66 5.38 -6.21
N GLU A 132 7.63 6.65 -5.81
CA GLU A 132 6.41 7.37 -5.45
C GLU A 132 5.64 7.90 -6.66
N TYR A 133 6.33 8.26 -7.75
CA TYR A 133 5.71 8.89 -8.92
C TYR A 133 5.65 8.00 -10.16
N LEU A 134 6.67 7.15 -10.40
CA LEU A 134 6.72 6.27 -11.57
C LEU A 134 6.21 4.85 -11.29
N ALA A 135 5.85 4.55 -10.04
CA ALA A 135 5.44 3.23 -9.58
C ALA A 135 6.44 2.13 -10.03
N GLU A 136 7.73 2.40 -9.92
CA GLU A 136 8.81 1.45 -10.24
C GLU A 136 9.28 0.73 -8.98
N PHE A 137 9.43 -0.60 -9.09
CA PHE A 137 10.12 -1.38 -8.07
C PHE A 137 11.62 -1.11 -8.17
N SER A 138 12.22 -0.66 -7.08
CA SER A 138 13.68 -0.54 -6.97
C SER A 138 14.36 -1.91 -7.01
N GLU A 139 15.52 -2.02 -7.64
CA GLU A 139 16.37 -3.19 -7.47
C GLU A 139 16.82 -3.31 -6.00
N SER A 140 16.84 -4.55 -5.50
CA SER A 140 17.24 -4.83 -4.12
C SER A 140 18.64 -4.26 -3.86
N GLY A 141 18.83 -3.60 -2.70
CA GLY A 141 20.08 -2.91 -2.34
C GLY A 141 21.37 -3.76 -2.33
N ASN A 142 21.31 -5.05 -2.66
CA ASN A 142 22.50 -5.91 -2.79
C ASN A 142 23.39 -5.54 -3.99
N ASP A 143 22.84 -4.96 -5.07
CA ASP A 143 23.65 -4.53 -6.22
C ASP A 143 24.22 -3.11 -6.07
N VAL A 144 23.66 -2.30 -5.16
CA VAL A 144 24.16 -0.94 -4.87
C VAL A 144 25.50 -0.98 -4.12
N PHE A 145 25.76 -2.02 -3.32
CA PHE A 145 27.04 -2.20 -2.63
C PHE A 145 28.11 -2.90 -3.46
N ARG A 146 27.76 -3.55 -4.59
CA ARG A 146 28.75 -4.22 -5.45
C ARG A 146 29.60 -3.25 -6.29
N ASN A 147 29.12 -2.02 -6.50
CA ASN A 147 29.82 -1.02 -7.31
C ASN A 147 30.66 -0.02 -6.49
N LEU A 148 30.83 -0.23 -5.17
CA LEU A 148 31.70 0.60 -4.34
C LEU A 148 33.08 -0.03 -4.04
N ASP A 149 33.31 -1.28 -4.46
CA ASP A 149 34.57 -2.00 -4.21
C ASP A 149 35.56 -2.00 -5.39
N GLU A 150 35.21 -1.40 -6.54
CA GLU A 150 36.15 -1.23 -7.66
C GLU A 150 36.53 0.24 -7.86
N GLY A 151 37.41 0.73 -6.98
CA GLY A 151 37.81 2.14 -6.95
C GLY A 151 39.21 2.42 -6.40
N ASN A 152 40.23 2.00 -7.16
CA ASN A 152 41.56 2.63 -7.28
C ASN A 152 42.68 2.26 -6.25
N PRO A 153 43.74 1.52 -6.65
CA PRO A 153 44.99 1.49 -5.89
C PRO A 153 45.69 2.85 -6.01
N ALA A 154 45.69 3.61 -4.91
CA ALA A 154 46.44 4.85 -4.82
C ALA A 154 47.94 4.58 -5.06
N THR A 155 48.49 5.18 -6.11
CA THR A 155 49.92 5.36 -6.33
C THR A 155 50.46 6.37 -5.33
N ILE A 156 51.35 5.94 -4.44
CA ILE A 156 52.62 6.62 -4.09
C ILE A 156 53.63 5.54 -3.67
#